data_AF-A0A0Q4GFU9-F1
#
_entry.id   AF-A0A0Q4GFU9-F1
#
_cell.length_a   1.000
_cell.length_b   1.000
_cell.length_c   1.000
_cell.angle_alpha   90.00
_cell.angle_beta   90.00
_cell.angle_gamma   90.00
#
_symmetry.space_group_name_H-M   'P 1'
#
loop_
_entity.id
_entity.type
_entity.pdbx_description
1 polymer ?
#
loop_
_entity_poly.entity_id
_entity_poly.type
_entity_poly.pdbx_seq_one_letter_code
_entity_poly.pdbx_strand_id
1 'polypeptide(L)' 'MKRRVTVQGRHVEVQIDETSPGVWTASAEHRGELLKTTGPAANRAASDWRDAANEIEGRHYLGQA' A
#
# COMPACT_ATOMS: atom_id res chain seq x y z
N MET A 1 3.05 -20.65 2.71
CA MET A 1 2.88 -20.13 1.34
C MET A 1 2.99 -18.62 1.41
N LYS A 2 3.84 -17.95 0.62
CA LYS A 2 3.86 -16.48 0.56
C LYS A 2 2.78 -16.04 -0.43
N ARG A 3 1.64 -15.57 0.08
CA ARG A 3 0.60 -14.99 -0.76
C ARG A 3 1.02 -13.57 -1.13
N ARG A 4 1.14 -13.30 -2.43
CA ARG A 4 1.47 -11.98 -2.96
C ARG A 4 0.33 -11.45 -3.82
N VAL A 5 -0.02 -10.19 -3.61
CA VAL A 5 -0.95 -9.44 -4.45
C VAL A 5 -0.27 -8.14 -4.86
N THR A 6 -0.34 -7.81 -6.15
CA THR A 6 0.14 -6.53 -6.67
C THR A 6 -1.05 -5.69 -7.08
N VAL A 7 -1.14 -4.47 -6.56
CA VAL A 7 -2.15 -3.49 -6.95
C VAL A 7 -1.45 -2.39 -7.72
N GLN A 8 -1.76 -2.28 -9.01
CA GLN A 8 -1.25 -1.22 -9.88
C GLN A 8 -2.21 -0.05 -9.87
N GLY A 9 -1.82 1.03 -9.19
CA GLY A 9 -2.43 2.34 -9.34
C GLY A 9 -1.86 3.09 -10.55
N ARG A 10 -2.43 4.26 -10.83
CA ARG A 10 -1.95 5.11 -11.94
C ARG A 10 -0.57 5.70 -11.68
N HIS A 11 -0.19 5.85 -10.40
CA HIS A 11 1.05 6.48 -9.97
C HIS A 11 1.84 5.71 -8.89
N VAL A 12 1.32 4.57 -8.42
CA VAL A 12 1.98 3.76 -7.39
C VAL A 12 1.70 2.28 -7.62
N GLU A 13 2.72 1.44 -7.49
CA GLU A 13 2.56 -0.01 -7.42
C GLU A 13 2.69 -0.43 -5.95
N VAL A 14 1.67 -1.13 -5.45
CA VAL A 14 1.66 -1.65 -4.08
C VAL A 14 1.80 -3.16 -4.13
N GLN A 15 2.88 -3.67 -3.54
CA GLN A 15 3.11 -5.09 -3.31
C GLN A 15 2.64 -5.47 -1.90
N ILE A 16 1.87 -6.54 -1.82
CA ILE A 16 1.29 -7.05 -0.58
C ILE A 16 1.81 -8.46 -0.36
N ASP A 17 2.41 -8.74 0.79
CA ASP A 17 2.90 -10.06 1.17
C ASP A 17 2.31 -10.49 2.54
N GLU A 18 1.79 -11.71 2.61
CA GLU A 18 1.52 -12.38 3.90
C GLU A 18 2.84 -12.86 4.50
N THR A 19 3.28 -12.22 5.60
CA THR A 19 4.56 -12.52 6.27
C THR A 19 4.40 -13.58 7.36
N SER A 20 3.20 -13.73 7.91
CA SER A 20 2.79 -14.77 8.85
C SER A 20 1.27 -14.98 8.75
N PRO A 21 0.71 -16.10 9.23
CA PRO A 21 -0.73 -16.33 9.16
C PRO A 21 -1.52 -15.16 9.77
N GLY A 22 -2.28 -14.44 8.93
CA GLY A 22 -3.04 -13.26 9.36
C GLY A 22 -2.24 -11.96 9.48
N VAL A 23 -0.92 -11.97 9.31
CA VAL A 23 -0.08 -10.75 9.30
C VAL A 23 0.33 -10.43 7.89
N TRP A 24 -0.05 -9.23 7.45
CA TRP A 24 0.17 -8.79 6.09
C TRP A 24 0.99 -7.51 6.05
N THR A 25 1.92 -7.43 5.10
CA THR A 25 2.79 -6.28 4.89
C THR A 25 2.57 -5.76 3.48
N ALA A 26 2.28 -4.46 3.36
CA ALA A 26 2.33 -3.79 2.07
C ALA A 26 3.58 -2.94 1.96
N SER A 27 4.13 -2.91 0.75
CA SER A 27 5.27 -2.09 0.36
C SER A 27 4.93 -1.41 -0.96
N ALA A 28 5.25 -0.14 -1.09
CA ALA A 28 5.01 0.64 -2.30
C ALA A 28 6.20 1.54 -2.58
N GLU A 29 6.57 1.71 -3.85
CA GLU A 29 7.56 2.71 -4.22
C GLU A 29 6.85 3.94 -4.78
N HIS A 30 7.09 5.10 -4.18
CA HIS A 30 6.57 6.38 -4.65
C HIS A 30 7.71 7.38 -4.77
N ARG A 31 7.99 7.87 -5.99
CA ARG A 31 9.05 8.87 -6.25
C ARG A 31 10.44 8.47 -5.73
N GLY A 32 10.75 7.17 -5.73
CA GLY A 32 12.02 6.64 -5.22
C GLY A 32 12.06 6.44 -3.69
N GLU A 33 10.97 6.73 -2.98
CA GLU A 33 10.82 6.41 -1.56
C GLU A 33 10.03 5.12 -1.37
N LEU A 34 10.55 4.22 -0.53
CA LEU A 34 9.88 2.98 -0.17
C LEU A 34 8.95 3.22 1.03
N LEU A 35 7.65 3.10 0.80
CA LEU A 35 6.62 3.16 1.82
C LEU A 35 6.25 1.75 2.27
N LYS A 36 6.05 1.55 3.58
CA LYS A 36 5.77 0.24 4.16
C LYS A 36 4.79 0.33 5.33
N THR A 37 3.86 -0.62 5.40
CA THR A 37 2.93 -0.75 6.53
C THR A 37 2.51 -2.20 6.76
N THR A 38 2.17 -2.56 8.00
CA THR A 38 1.87 -3.93 8.43
C THR A 38 0.57 -3.96 9.24
N GLY A 39 -0.28 -4.97 9.00
CA GLY A 39 -1.58 -5.10 9.69
C GLY A 39 -2.02 -6.54 9.98
N PRO A 40 -2.90 -6.75 10.98
CA PRO A 40 -3.29 -8.08 11.49
C PRO A 40 -4.45 -8.77 10.73
N ALA A 41 -4.83 -8.30 9.53
CA ALA A 41 -5.80 -8.99 8.68
C ALA A 41 -5.72 -8.47 7.25
N ALA A 42 -5.84 -9.35 6.25
CA ALA A 42 -5.70 -9.01 4.83
C ALA A 42 -6.67 -7.92 4.36
N ASN A 43 -7.93 -7.99 4.80
CA ASN A 43 -9.00 -7.07 4.42
C ASN A 43 -8.85 -5.67 5.03
N ARG A 44 -8.49 -5.61 6.32
CA ARG A 44 -8.23 -4.35 7.02
C ARG A 44 -6.98 -3.70 6.45
N ALA A 45 -5.92 -4.48 6.30
CA ALA A 45 -4.67 -4.00 5.74
C ALA A 45 -4.89 -3.52 4.29
N ALA A 46 -5.65 -4.23 3.45
CA ALA A 46 -6.01 -3.77 2.11
C ALA A 46 -6.78 -2.43 2.08
N SER A 47 -7.67 -2.20 3.05
CA SER A 47 -8.39 -0.93 3.18
C SER A 47 -7.46 0.21 3.59
N ASP A 48 -6.63 -0.02 4.62
CA ASP A 48 -5.65 0.95 5.09
C ASP A 48 -4.63 1.30 3.98
N TRP A 49 -4.23 0.33 3.16
CA TRP A 49 -3.31 0.56 2.03
C TRP A 49 -3.95 1.32 0.87
N ARG A 50 -5.21 1.02 0.55
CA ARG A 50 -5.98 1.78 -0.44
C ARG A 50 -6.10 3.23 -0.01
N ASP A 51 -6.43 3.45 1.26
CA ASP A 51 -6.62 4.80 1.80
C ASP A 51 -5.27 5.54 1.85
N ALA A 52 -4.17 4.88 2.22
CA ALA A 52 -2.83 5.44 2.14
C ALA A 52 -2.41 5.78 0.70
N ALA A 53 -2.68 4.90 -0.27
CA ALA A 53 -2.39 5.13 -1.69
C ALA A 53 -3.19 6.34 -2.22
N ASN A 54 -4.48 6.43 -1.89
CA ASN A 54 -5.32 7.58 -2.23
C ASN A 54 -4.86 8.87 -1.53
N GLU A 55 -4.38 8.80 -0.28
CA GLU A 55 -3.84 9.97 0.42
C GLU A 55 -2.54 10.46 -0.24
N ILE A 56 -1.66 9.55 -0.68
CA ILE A 56 -0.46 9.88 -1.46
C ILE A 56 -0.84 10.59 -2.76
N GLU A 57 -1.88 10.12 -3.46
CA GLU A 57 -2.41 10.79 -4.66
C GLU A 57 -3.05 12.15 -4.34
N GLY A 58 -3.84 12.22 -3.27
CA GLY A 58 -4.61 13.41 -2.86
C GLY A 58 -3.76 14.54 -2.29
N ARG A 59 -2.74 14.24 -1.46
CA ARG A 59 -1.77 15.23 -0.97
C ARG A 59 -0.99 15.88 -2.11
N HIS A 60 -0.81 15.18 -3.23
CA HIS A 60 -0.20 15.75 -4.43
C HIS A 60 -1.09 16.70 -5.21
N TYR A 61 -2.42 16.60 -5.06
CA TYR A 61 -3.38 17.52 -5.68
C TYR A 61 -3.52 18.84 -4.90
N LEU A 62 -3.32 18.85 -3.58
CA LEU A 62 -3.42 20.06 -2.76
C LEU A 62 -2.12 20.90 -2.70
N GLY A 63 -1.04 20.43 -3.32
CA GLY A 63 0.24 21.16 -3.44
C GLY A 63 0.36 22.05 -4.67
N GLN A 64 -0.73 22.25 -5.44
CA GLN A 64 -0.79 23.18 -6.56
C GLN A 64 -2.08 24.01 -6.46
N ALA A 65 -2.08 25.03 -5.60
CA ALA A 65 -3.06 26.11 -5.62
C ALA A 65 -2.35 27.42 -5.27
#